data_AF-A0A956WGF6-F1
#
_entry.id   AF-A0A956WGF6-F1
#
_cell.length_a   1.000
_cell.length_b   1.000
_cell.length_c   1.000
_cell.angle_alpha   90.00
_cell.angle_beta   90.00
_cell.angle_gamma   90.00
#
_symmetry.space_group_name_H-M   'P 1'
#
loop_
_entity.id
_entity.type
_entity.pdbx_description
1 polymer ?
#
loop_
_entity_poly.entity_id
_entity_poly.type
_entity_poly.pdbx_seq_one_letter_code
_entity_poly.pdbx_strand_id
1 'polypeptide(L)'
;MAAVITTGVRSPFLVRETADAARSAPGISPINRRRLENFRKNRRGTWSLWIFLVLFVLTLFAELIANDRPLLASYKGELLFPAVVSYPETKFGGFLAVTQYRDPFIADEINANGWMFWPPIRYSYRTSDDYLPTAAPSAPTWMQPEDVRCSRYPLGADDPGCTLGNWHWLGTDDQGRDVLARVIYGFRISVLFGLVLTILSSIVGVAAGAVQGYFGGWVDLLFQRFIEIWNSIPSLYLLLIIS
;
A
#
# COMPACT_ATOMS: atom_id res chain seq x y z
N MET A 1 45.29 21.53 66.55
CA MET A 1 45.00 20.30 65.78
C MET A 1 43.67 19.76 66.30
N ALA A 2 42.55 20.20 65.71
CA ALA A 2 41.21 19.73 66.08
C ALA A 2 40.42 19.55 64.77
N ALA A 3 40.06 18.30 64.48
CA ALA A 3 39.41 17.88 63.26
C ALA A 3 37.92 18.27 63.30
N VAL A 4 37.48 19.01 62.28
CA VAL A 4 36.07 19.28 62.01
C VAL A 4 35.49 18.05 61.33
N ILE A 5 34.66 17.29 62.05
CA ILE A 5 33.88 16.17 61.49
C ILE A 5 32.55 16.73 61.02
N THR A 6 32.40 16.89 59.70
CA THR A 6 31.12 17.19 59.06
C THR A 6 30.33 15.88 58.90
N THR A 7 29.41 15.57 59.81
CA THR A 7 28.49 14.44 59.63
C THR A 7 27.36 14.85 58.68
N GLY A 8 27.51 14.49 57.40
CA GLY A 8 26.48 14.62 56.37
C GLY A 8 25.37 13.60 56.57
N VAL A 9 24.23 14.05 57.08
CA VAL A 9 22.98 13.27 57.06
C VAL A 9 22.42 13.35 55.64
N ARG A 10 22.70 12.35 54.80
CA ARG A 10 21.99 12.18 53.53
C ARG A 10 20.58 11.71 53.82
N SER A 11 19.58 12.54 53.49
CA SER A 11 18.18 12.18 53.67
C SER A 11 17.81 10.96 52.79
N PRO A 12 17.08 9.96 53.34
CA PRO A 12 16.67 8.78 52.58
C PRO A 12 15.69 9.08 51.44
N PHE A 13 15.15 10.31 51.39
CA PHE A 13 14.27 10.79 50.33
C PHE A 13 15.03 11.00 48.99
N LEU A 14 16.22 11.61 49.03
CA LEU A 14 17.04 11.86 47.84
C LEU A 14 17.61 10.58 47.21
N VAL A 15 17.76 9.52 48.01
CA VAL A 15 18.26 8.22 47.53
C VAL A 15 17.19 7.44 46.76
N ARG A 16 15.90 7.62 47.09
CA ARG A 16 14.80 6.98 46.35
C ARG A 16 14.57 7.63 44.98
N GLU A 17 14.66 8.95 44.89
CA GLU A 17 14.43 9.69 43.64
C GLU A 17 15.51 9.39 42.57
N THR A 18 16.76 9.20 43.02
CA THR A 18 17.87 8.81 42.13
C THR A 18 17.82 7.33 41.71
N ALA A 19 17.24 6.46 42.54
CA ALA A 19 17.09 5.03 42.23
C ALA A 19 15.94 4.73 41.25
N ASP A 20 14.84 5.48 41.32
CA ASP A 20 13.72 5.34 40.36
C ASP A 20 14.06 5.95 38.99
N ALA A 21 14.85 7.03 38.95
CA ALA A 21 15.36 7.59 37.69
C ALA A 21 16.28 6.62 36.92
N ALA A 22 16.94 5.69 37.63
CA ALA A 22 17.89 4.74 37.07
C ALA A 22 17.24 3.43 36.55
N ARG A 23 15.91 3.25 36.68
CA ARG A 23 15.19 2.01 36.28
C ARG A 23 14.14 2.21 35.19
N SER A 24 14.20 3.29 34.42
CA SER A 24 13.41 3.33 33.18
C SER A 24 14.09 2.43 32.14
N ALA A 25 13.76 1.14 32.18
CA ALA A 25 13.83 0.33 30.97
C ALA A 25 13.15 1.12 29.84
N PRO A 26 13.58 1.00 28.57
CA PRO A 26 12.95 1.65 27.42
C PRO A 26 11.59 0.99 27.16
N GLY A 27 10.67 1.19 28.09
CA GLY A 27 9.32 0.69 28.09
C GLY A 27 8.36 1.80 27.72
N ILE A 28 7.21 1.39 27.20
CA ILE A 28 6.10 2.30 26.91
C ILE A 28 5.75 3.09 28.17
N SER A 29 5.66 4.42 28.06
CA SER A 29 5.31 5.28 29.19
C SER A 29 3.99 4.84 29.85
N PRO A 30 3.81 5.05 31.17
CA PRO A 30 2.58 4.63 31.87
C PRO A 30 1.29 5.17 31.23
N ILE A 31 1.35 6.38 30.65
CA ILE A 31 0.23 7.01 29.93
C ILE A 31 -0.05 6.27 28.62
N ASN A 32 0.98 5.98 27.82
CA ASN A 32 0.81 5.26 26.55
C ASN A 32 0.34 3.82 26.78
N ARG A 33 0.76 3.19 27.88
CA ARG A 33 0.25 1.87 28.28
C ARG A 33 -1.25 1.90 28.56
N ARG A 34 -1.72 2.89 29.35
CA ARG A 34 -3.16 3.09 29.61
C ARG A 34 -3.95 3.35 28.33
N ARG A 35 -3.41 4.18 27.41
CA ARG A 35 -4.03 4.44 26.11
C ARG A 35 -4.18 3.17 25.27
N LEU A 36 -3.13 2.34 25.24
CA LEU A 36 -3.15 1.07 24.52
C LEU A 36 -4.13 0.07 25.15
N GLU A 37 -4.20 0.00 26.48
CA GLU A 37 -5.18 -0.84 27.19
C GLU A 37 -6.62 -0.39 26.90
N ASN A 38 -6.88 0.92 26.90
CA ASN A 38 -8.18 1.48 26.52
C ASN A 38 -8.54 1.19 25.06
N PHE A 39 -7.58 1.30 24.14
CA PHE A 39 -7.80 0.95 22.74
C PHE A 39 -8.13 -0.54 22.56
N ARG A 40 -7.38 -1.43 23.22
CA ARG A 40 -7.60 -2.89 23.16
C ARG A 40 -8.95 -3.32 23.75
N LYS A 41 -9.50 -2.55 24.70
CA LYS A 41 -10.87 -2.78 25.21
C LYS A 41 -11.93 -2.48 24.14
N ASN A 42 -11.67 -1.54 23.23
CA ASN A 42 -12.55 -1.29 22.09
C ASN A 42 -12.35 -2.37 21.01
N ARG A 43 -13.17 -3.43 21.07
CA ARG A 43 -13.11 -4.56 20.12
C ARG A 43 -13.24 -4.10 18.68
N ARG A 44 -14.14 -3.17 18.37
CA ARG A 44 -14.36 -2.68 17.00
C ARG A 44 -13.12 -1.99 16.46
N GLY A 45 -12.53 -1.08 17.24
CA GLY A 45 -11.30 -0.39 16.86
C GLY A 45 -10.12 -1.34 16.66
N THR A 46 -10.00 -2.35 17.52
CA THR A 46 -8.93 -3.36 17.42
C THR A 46 -9.11 -4.23 16.16
N TRP A 47 -10.33 -4.70 15.87
CA TRP A 47 -10.63 -5.46 14.65
C TRP A 47 -10.42 -4.64 13.38
N SER A 48 -10.90 -3.39 13.35
CA SER A 48 -10.69 -2.50 12.21
C SER A 48 -9.20 -2.27 11.93
N LEU A 49 -8.39 -2.10 12.97
CA LEU A 49 -6.93 -1.97 12.81
C LEU A 49 -6.33 -3.24 12.21
N TRP A 50 -6.70 -4.42 12.69
CA TRP A 50 -6.19 -5.68 12.13
C TRP A 50 -6.60 -5.90 10.69
N ILE A 51 -7.87 -5.67 10.34
CA ILE A 51 -8.35 -5.77 8.96
C ILE A 51 -7.59 -4.81 8.07
N PHE A 52 -7.44 -3.55 8.50
CA PHE A 52 -6.68 -2.54 7.77
C PHE A 52 -5.22 -2.96 7.58
N LEU A 53 -4.54 -3.44 8.63
CA LEU A 53 -3.15 -3.88 8.55
C LEU A 53 -2.99 -5.07 7.61
N VAL A 54 -3.89 -6.06 7.68
CA VAL A 54 -3.85 -7.22 6.77
C VAL A 54 -4.05 -6.77 5.32
N LEU A 55 -5.06 -5.95 5.05
CA LEU A 55 -5.30 -5.42 3.70
C LEU A 55 -4.10 -4.60 3.21
N PHE A 56 -3.53 -3.74 4.06
CA PHE A 56 -2.38 -2.92 3.72
C PHE A 56 -1.14 -3.76 3.41
N VAL A 57 -0.84 -4.76 4.24
CA VAL A 57 0.29 -5.67 4.00
C VAL A 57 0.08 -6.45 2.70
N LEU A 58 -1.13 -6.95 2.44
CA LEU A 58 -1.44 -7.64 1.18
C LEU A 58 -1.24 -6.71 -0.03
N THR A 59 -1.70 -5.47 0.04
CA THR A 59 -1.56 -4.54 -1.09
C THR A 59 -0.13 -4.05 -1.29
N LEU A 60 0.73 -4.03 -0.27
CA LEU A 60 2.17 -3.79 -0.46
C LEU A 60 2.77 -4.78 -1.46
N PHE A 61 2.28 -6.02 -1.47
CA PHE A 61 2.67 -7.07 -2.40
C PHE A 61 1.64 -7.27 -3.52
N ALA A 62 1.00 -6.18 -3.99
CA ALA A 62 -0.02 -6.24 -5.04
C ALA A 62 0.45 -6.97 -6.31
N GLU A 63 1.72 -6.85 -6.69
CA GLU A 63 2.31 -7.51 -7.85
C GLU A 63 2.35 -9.05 -7.72
N LEU A 64 2.21 -9.59 -6.51
CA LEU A 64 2.09 -11.04 -6.27
C LEU A 64 0.63 -11.52 -6.33
N ILE A 65 -0.33 -10.61 -6.18
CA ILE A 65 -1.76 -10.91 -6.09
C ILE A 65 -2.47 -10.61 -7.41
N ALA A 66 -2.17 -9.46 -8.02
CA ALA A 66 -2.76 -8.93 -9.24
C ALA A 66 -1.68 -8.47 -10.20
N ASN A 67 -1.39 -9.27 -11.22
CA ASN A 67 -0.35 -8.95 -12.21
C ASN A 67 -0.70 -9.57 -13.56
N ASP A 68 -0.36 -8.87 -14.65
CA ASP A 68 -0.52 -9.34 -16.03
C ASP A 68 0.64 -10.21 -16.51
N ARG A 69 1.60 -10.48 -15.62
CA ARG A 69 2.74 -11.36 -15.85
C ARG A 69 2.74 -12.49 -14.83
N PRO A 70 3.19 -13.69 -15.21
CA PRO A 70 3.38 -14.77 -14.26
C PRO A 70 4.50 -14.42 -13.27
N LEU A 71 4.39 -14.94 -12.05
CA LEU A 71 5.40 -14.74 -11.01
C LEU A 71 6.69 -15.48 -11.35
N LEU A 72 6.53 -16.70 -11.87
CA LEU A 72 7.60 -17.59 -12.32
C LEU A 72 7.19 -18.23 -13.64
N ALA A 73 8.16 -18.43 -14.52
CA ALA A 73 7.95 -19.23 -15.72
C ALA A 73 9.20 -20.07 -15.99
N SER A 74 9.02 -21.30 -16.46
CA SER A 74 10.09 -22.10 -17.03
C SER A 74 9.91 -22.14 -18.53
N TYR A 75 10.98 -21.94 -19.30
CA TYR A 75 10.93 -22.02 -20.75
C TYR A 75 12.24 -22.58 -21.29
N LYS A 76 12.18 -23.70 -22.03
CA LYS A 76 13.35 -24.39 -22.62
C LYS A 76 14.47 -24.68 -21.61
N GLY A 77 14.09 -25.01 -20.37
CA GLY A 77 15.01 -25.32 -19.26
C GLY A 77 15.54 -24.09 -18.49
N GLU A 78 15.22 -22.88 -18.91
CA GLU A 78 15.57 -21.64 -18.19
C GLU A 78 14.43 -21.20 -17.26
N LEU A 79 14.78 -20.85 -16.01
CA LEU A 79 13.83 -20.28 -15.06
C LEU A 79 13.81 -18.76 -15.17
N LEU A 80 12.63 -18.20 -15.42
CA LEU A 80 12.34 -16.79 -15.64
C LEU A 80 11.53 -16.23 -14.47
N PHE A 81 11.71 -14.92 -14.22
CA PHE A 81 10.99 -14.18 -13.17
C PHE A 81 10.22 -12.97 -13.77
N PRO A 82 9.15 -13.18 -14.56
CA PRO A 82 8.53 -12.12 -15.34
C PRO A 82 7.88 -10.99 -14.53
N ALA A 83 7.51 -11.26 -13.28
CA ALA A 83 6.98 -10.25 -12.37
C ALA A 83 7.99 -9.14 -12.00
N VAL A 84 9.30 -9.40 -12.12
CA VAL A 84 10.37 -8.45 -11.77
C VAL A 84 11.20 -8.07 -12.99
N VAL A 85 11.38 -9.00 -13.94
CA VAL A 85 12.20 -8.81 -15.14
C VAL A 85 11.31 -8.77 -16.37
N SER A 86 11.47 -7.73 -17.19
CA SER A 86 10.80 -7.63 -18.48
C SER A 86 11.60 -8.39 -19.53
N TYR A 87 10.97 -9.38 -20.17
CA TYR A 87 11.57 -10.13 -21.27
C TYR A 87 10.96 -9.67 -22.61
N PRO A 88 11.75 -9.54 -23.68
CA PRO A 88 11.22 -9.26 -25.00
C PRO A 88 10.52 -10.50 -25.56
N GLU A 89 9.49 -10.27 -26.36
CA GLU A 89 8.67 -11.34 -26.92
C GLU A 89 9.42 -12.17 -27.96
N THR A 90 10.47 -11.61 -28.56
CA THR A 90 11.41 -12.31 -29.44
C THR A 90 12.03 -13.55 -28.79
N LYS A 91 12.10 -13.61 -27.46
CA LYS A 91 12.52 -14.81 -26.71
C LYS A 91 11.55 -15.99 -26.91
N PHE A 92 10.28 -15.70 -27.10
CA PHE A 92 9.19 -16.65 -27.27
C PHE A 92 8.70 -16.73 -28.73
N GLY A 93 9.45 -16.15 -29.68
CA GLY A 93 9.10 -16.17 -31.10
C GLY A 93 8.15 -15.06 -31.56
N GLY A 94 7.80 -14.10 -30.70
CA GLY A 94 7.06 -12.89 -31.09
C GLY A 94 7.99 -11.73 -31.48
N PHE A 95 7.46 -10.50 -31.44
CA PHE A 95 8.14 -9.31 -31.98
C PHE A 95 8.04 -8.07 -31.09
N LEU A 96 7.23 -8.08 -30.04
CA LEU A 96 7.09 -6.95 -29.13
C LEU A 96 8.30 -6.81 -28.20
N ALA A 97 8.59 -5.56 -27.81
CA ALA A 97 9.67 -5.24 -26.87
C ALA A 97 9.41 -5.75 -25.45
N VAL A 98 8.13 -5.93 -25.09
CA VAL A 98 7.69 -6.46 -23.80
C VAL A 98 6.72 -7.59 -24.08
N THR A 99 7.00 -8.77 -23.53
CA THR A 99 6.17 -9.96 -23.70
C THR A 99 4.78 -9.77 -23.09
N GLN A 100 3.74 -10.06 -23.88
CA GLN A 100 2.37 -10.17 -23.39
C GLN A 100 2.05 -11.64 -23.08
N TYR A 101 2.25 -12.05 -21.83
CA TYR A 101 2.08 -13.46 -21.41
C TYR A 101 0.64 -13.98 -21.49
N ARG A 102 -0.34 -13.09 -21.66
CA ARG A 102 -1.76 -13.44 -21.81
C ARG A 102 -2.16 -13.67 -23.27
N ASP A 103 -1.31 -13.33 -24.23
CA ASP A 103 -1.54 -13.65 -25.63
C ASP A 103 -1.58 -15.18 -25.79
N PRO A 104 -2.64 -15.76 -26.40
CA PRO A 104 -2.73 -17.20 -26.63
C PRO A 104 -1.48 -17.78 -27.31
N PHE A 105 -0.90 -17.08 -28.29
CA PHE A 105 0.29 -17.54 -29.00
C PHE A 105 1.49 -17.72 -28.06
N ILE A 106 1.73 -16.73 -27.20
CA ILE A 106 2.83 -16.76 -26.22
C ILE A 106 2.56 -17.76 -25.11
N ALA A 107 1.32 -17.81 -24.63
CA ALA A 107 0.93 -18.74 -23.57
C ALA A 107 1.12 -20.19 -24.03
N ASP A 108 0.70 -20.53 -25.25
CA ASP A 108 0.81 -21.86 -25.81
C ASP A 108 2.28 -22.26 -26.08
N GLU A 109 3.10 -21.35 -26.60
CA GLU A 109 4.55 -21.61 -26.82
C GLU A 109 5.28 -21.89 -25.50
N ILE A 110 4.96 -21.14 -24.43
CA ILE A 110 5.57 -21.38 -23.11
C ILE A 110 5.06 -22.68 -22.51
N ASN A 111 3.76 -22.97 -22.59
CA ASN A 111 3.19 -24.21 -22.05
C ASN A 111 3.68 -25.46 -22.81
N ALA A 112 3.96 -25.35 -24.10
CA ALA A 112 4.54 -26.44 -24.89
C ALA A 112 6.00 -26.74 -24.49
N ASN A 113 6.75 -25.72 -24.05
CA ASN A 113 8.18 -25.81 -23.75
C ASN A 113 8.52 -25.59 -22.27
N GLY A 114 7.52 -25.67 -21.38
CA GLY A 114 7.67 -25.27 -19.99
C GLY A 114 6.36 -25.06 -19.25
N TRP A 115 6.35 -24.11 -18.31
CA TRP A 115 5.21 -23.84 -17.43
C TRP A 115 5.22 -22.40 -16.94
N MET A 116 4.05 -21.90 -16.53
CA MET A 116 3.88 -20.58 -15.92
C MET A 116 3.12 -20.69 -14.59
N PHE A 117 3.61 -19.98 -13.58
CA PHE A 117 2.93 -19.82 -12.30
C PHE A 117 2.35 -18.42 -12.19
N TRP A 118 1.02 -18.34 -12.28
CA TRP A 118 0.28 -17.09 -12.30
C TRP A 118 -0.13 -16.62 -10.89
N PRO A 119 -0.18 -15.30 -10.65
CA PRO A 119 -0.90 -14.76 -9.50
C PRO A 119 -2.41 -15.09 -9.57
N PRO A 120 -3.13 -14.99 -8.43
CA PRO A 120 -4.57 -15.19 -8.37
C PRO A 120 -5.38 -14.31 -9.33
N ILE A 121 -4.96 -13.06 -9.57
CA ILE A 121 -5.60 -12.13 -10.51
C ILE A 121 -4.61 -11.85 -11.63
N ARG A 122 -4.95 -12.21 -12.86
CA ARG A 122 -4.06 -12.12 -14.03
C ARG A 122 -4.13 -10.77 -14.74
N TYR A 123 -4.38 -9.71 -13.97
CA TYR A 123 -4.54 -8.34 -14.47
C TYR A 123 -3.70 -7.39 -13.64
N SER A 124 -3.00 -6.49 -14.32
CA SER A 124 -2.39 -5.32 -13.70
C SER A 124 -3.35 -4.13 -13.82
N TYR A 125 -3.13 -3.08 -13.02
CA TYR A 125 -3.94 -1.86 -13.04
C TYR A 125 -3.93 -1.10 -14.38
N ARG A 126 -2.98 -1.42 -15.27
CA ARG A 126 -2.86 -0.82 -16.61
C ARG A 126 -3.40 -1.71 -17.73
N THR A 127 -3.62 -2.99 -17.47
CA THR A 127 -3.97 -3.97 -18.50
C THR A 127 -5.37 -3.69 -19.02
N SER A 128 -5.48 -3.39 -20.31
CA SER A 128 -6.74 -3.29 -21.06
C SER A 128 -7.09 -4.67 -21.58
N ASP A 129 -8.32 -5.14 -21.37
CA ASP A 129 -8.83 -6.37 -21.99
C ASP A 129 -9.70 -5.99 -23.18
N ASP A 130 -9.20 -6.26 -24.39
CA ASP A 130 -9.91 -5.93 -25.63
C ASP A 130 -10.92 -7.02 -26.05
N TYR A 131 -10.88 -8.19 -25.38
CA TYR A 131 -11.71 -9.36 -25.69
C TYR A 131 -12.80 -9.56 -24.63
N LEU A 132 -13.42 -8.48 -24.20
CA LEU A 132 -14.50 -8.55 -23.22
C LEU A 132 -15.75 -9.22 -23.81
N PRO A 133 -16.45 -10.06 -23.02
CA PRO A 133 -17.69 -10.71 -23.47
C PRO A 133 -18.86 -9.71 -23.60
N THR A 134 -18.78 -8.57 -22.92
CA THR A 134 -19.78 -7.50 -22.96
C THR A 134 -19.07 -6.15 -23.14
N ALA A 135 -19.78 -5.15 -23.65
CA ALA A 135 -19.22 -3.81 -23.83
C ALA A 135 -18.72 -3.24 -22.49
N ALA A 136 -17.56 -2.57 -22.52
CA ALA A 136 -17.05 -1.84 -21.38
C ALA A 136 -17.95 -0.63 -21.07
N PRO A 137 -18.19 -0.30 -19.79
CA PRO A 137 -17.83 -1.05 -18.57
C PRO A 137 -18.69 -2.30 -18.37
N SER A 138 -18.06 -3.42 -18.01
CA SER A 138 -18.75 -4.69 -17.79
C SER A 138 -19.08 -4.94 -16.32
N ALA A 139 -20.17 -5.66 -16.06
CA ALA A 139 -20.55 -6.10 -14.72
C ALA A 139 -19.56 -7.15 -14.16
N PRO A 140 -19.50 -7.33 -12.82
CA PRO A 140 -18.64 -8.35 -12.20
C PRO A 140 -18.82 -9.73 -12.82
N THR A 141 -17.71 -10.38 -13.18
CA THR A 141 -17.74 -11.66 -13.93
C THR A 141 -18.48 -12.78 -13.21
N TRP A 142 -18.46 -12.80 -11.87
CA TRP A 142 -19.19 -13.79 -11.07
C TRP A 142 -20.71 -13.59 -11.05
N MET A 143 -21.21 -12.42 -11.49
CA MET A 143 -22.63 -12.17 -11.69
C MET A 143 -23.10 -12.51 -13.11
N GLN A 144 -22.17 -12.77 -14.03
CA GLN A 144 -22.50 -13.07 -15.42
C GLN A 144 -22.85 -14.55 -15.57
N PRO A 145 -23.81 -14.89 -16.45
CA PRO A 145 -24.11 -16.27 -16.78
C PRO A 145 -22.91 -16.91 -17.51
N GLU A 146 -22.79 -18.23 -17.38
CA GLU A 146 -21.59 -18.98 -17.79
C GLU A 146 -21.31 -18.92 -19.31
N ASP A 147 -22.38 -18.92 -20.10
CA ASP A 147 -22.37 -18.78 -21.55
C ASP A 147 -21.72 -17.45 -21.98
N VAL A 148 -22.08 -16.35 -21.32
CA VAL A 148 -21.52 -15.02 -21.61
C VAL A 148 -20.10 -14.93 -21.06
N ARG A 149 -19.85 -15.38 -19.82
CA ARG A 149 -18.56 -15.28 -19.14
C ARG A 149 -17.40 -15.86 -19.95
N CYS A 150 -17.61 -17.01 -20.57
CA CYS A 150 -16.58 -17.71 -21.33
C CYS A 150 -16.71 -17.55 -22.85
N SER A 151 -17.64 -16.71 -23.34
CA SER A 151 -17.90 -16.52 -24.78
C SER A 151 -16.69 -16.03 -25.59
N ARG A 152 -15.72 -15.39 -24.94
CA ARG A 152 -14.47 -14.92 -25.57
C ARG A 152 -13.51 -16.04 -25.95
N TYR A 153 -13.66 -17.23 -25.35
CA TYR A 153 -12.75 -18.34 -25.54
C TYR A 153 -13.26 -19.30 -26.62
N PRO A 154 -12.40 -19.83 -27.50
CA PRO A 154 -12.82 -20.75 -28.57
C PRO A 154 -13.56 -21.99 -28.05
N LEU A 155 -13.15 -22.52 -26.89
CA LEU A 155 -13.74 -23.71 -26.26
C LEU A 155 -14.81 -23.37 -25.21
N GLY A 156 -15.19 -22.10 -25.06
CA GLY A 156 -16.19 -21.68 -24.07
C GLY A 156 -15.78 -22.04 -22.63
N ALA A 157 -16.68 -22.69 -21.89
CA ALA A 157 -16.47 -23.03 -20.47
C ALA A 157 -15.36 -24.07 -20.23
N ASP A 158 -15.08 -24.90 -21.24
CA ASP A 158 -14.04 -25.94 -21.16
C ASP A 158 -12.64 -25.40 -21.51
N ASP A 159 -12.53 -24.12 -21.88
CA ASP A 159 -11.26 -23.51 -22.25
C ASP A 159 -10.32 -23.35 -21.03
N PRO A 160 -9.04 -23.74 -21.13
CA PRO A 160 -8.05 -23.52 -20.07
C PRO A 160 -7.88 -22.06 -19.67
N GLY A 161 -8.27 -21.14 -20.55
CA GLY A 161 -8.31 -19.71 -20.32
C GLY A 161 -9.47 -19.26 -19.43
N CYS A 162 -10.62 -19.94 -19.40
CA CYS A 162 -11.79 -19.51 -18.60
C CYS A 162 -11.68 -19.88 -17.11
N THR A 163 -10.59 -19.44 -16.46
CA THR A 163 -10.27 -19.72 -15.06
C THR A 163 -10.54 -18.51 -14.16
N LEU A 164 -10.70 -18.76 -12.85
CA LEU A 164 -10.93 -17.73 -11.82
C LEU A 164 -9.96 -16.55 -11.87
N GLY A 165 -8.71 -16.77 -12.32
CA GLY A 165 -7.71 -15.70 -12.38
C GLY A 165 -7.84 -14.79 -13.59
N ASN A 166 -8.54 -15.22 -14.63
CA ASN A 166 -8.89 -14.42 -15.80
C ASN A 166 -10.26 -13.74 -15.64
N TRP A 167 -10.86 -13.79 -14.45
CA TRP A 167 -12.14 -13.12 -14.18
C TRP A 167 -11.93 -11.67 -13.77
N HIS A 168 -12.84 -10.81 -14.25
CA HIS A 168 -13.00 -9.46 -13.76
C HIS A 168 -13.92 -9.45 -12.54
N TRP A 169 -13.35 -9.76 -11.37
CA TRP A 169 -14.10 -9.96 -10.12
C TRP A 169 -14.99 -8.79 -9.71
N LEU A 170 -14.61 -7.55 -10.03
CA LEU A 170 -15.43 -6.36 -9.79
C LEU A 170 -15.90 -5.69 -11.07
N GLY A 171 -15.74 -6.35 -12.22
CA GLY A 171 -16.07 -5.81 -13.54
C GLY A 171 -14.93 -4.99 -14.13
N THR A 172 -15.24 -4.28 -15.21
CA THR A 172 -14.28 -3.43 -15.92
C THR A 172 -14.69 -1.96 -15.94
N ASP A 173 -13.70 -1.09 -16.11
CA ASP A 173 -13.95 0.33 -16.38
C ASP A 173 -14.31 0.57 -17.87
N ASP A 174 -14.49 1.84 -18.24
CA ASP A 174 -14.81 2.29 -19.60
C ASP A 174 -13.72 1.95 -20.64
N GLN A 175 -12.50 1.65 -20.18
CA GLN A 175 -11.36 1.26 -21.00
C GLN A 175 -11.10 -0.25 -20.95
N GLY A 176 -12.02 -1.05 -20.38
CA GLY A 176 -11.87 -2.50 -20.29
C GLY A 176 -10.79 -2.98 -19.30
N ARG A 177 -10.38 -2.14 -18.35
CA ARG A 177 -9.39 -2.51 -17.32
C ARG A 177 -10.07 -3.11 -16.10
N ASP A 178 -9.37 -4.03 -15.44
CA ASP A 178 -9.89 -4.71 -14.25
C ASP A 178 -10.05 -3.76 -13.05
N VAL A 179 -11.28 -3.64 -12.55
CA VAL A 179 -11.59 -2.76 -11.41
C VAL A 179 -10.98 -3.27 -10.11
N LEU A 180 -10.94 -4.59 -9.89
CA LEU A 180 -10.40 -5.16 -8.65
C LEU A 180 -8.90 -4.89 -8.52
N ALA A 181 -8.12 -5.15 -9.57
CA ALA A 181 -6.70 -4.82 -9.62
C ALA A 181 -6.50 -3.33 -9.34
N ARG A 182 -7.24 -2.45 -10.00
CA ARG A 182 -7.14 -1.00 -9.77
C ARG A 182 -7.44 -0.60 -8.32
N VAL A 183 -8.41 -1.23 -7.67
CA VAL A 183 -8.71 -0.99 -6.25
C VAL A 183 -7.55 -1.45 -5.35
N ILE A 184 -6.95 -2.62 -5.60
CA ILE A 184 -5.81 -3.13 -4.83
C ILE A 184 -4.61 -2.17 -4.95
N TYR A 185 -4.23 -1.81 -6.17
CA TYR A 185 -3.13 -0.89 -6.44
C TYR A 185 -3.42 0.54 -5.93
N GLY A 186 -4.64 1.02 -6.10
CA GLY A 186 -5.08 2.34 -5.65
C GLY A 186 -5.09 2.47 -4.12
N PHE A 187 -5.55 1.43 -3.41
CA PHE A 187 -5.51 1.41 -1.94
C PHE A 187 -4.08 1.49 -1.41
N ARG A 188 -3.12 0.75 -2.01
CA ARG A 188 -1.70 0.85 -1.65
C ARG A 188 -1.19 2.29 -1.79
N ILE A 189 -1.41 2.91 -2.96
CA ILE A 189 -0.88 4.25 -3.25
C ILE A 189 -1.48 5.27 -2.29
N SER A 190 -2.79 5.25 -2.09
CA SER A 190 -3.49 6.19 -1.21
C SER A 190 -3.02 6.10 0.25
N VAL A 191 -2.87 4.88 0.78
CA VAL A 191 -2.42 4.69 2.17
C VAL A 191 -0.96 5.08 2.33
N LEU A 192 -0.07 4.68 1.40
CA LEU A 192 1.34 5.05 1.45
C LEU A 192 1.52 6.56 1.37
N PHE A 193 0.80 7.22 0.46
CA PHE A 193 0.82 8.68 0.33
C PHE A 193 0.37 9.34 1.63
N GLY A 194 -0.76 8.92 2.20
CA GLY A 194 -1.27 9.48 3.46
C GLY A 194 -0.31 9.29 4.63
N LEU A 195 0.31 8.11 4.76
CA LEU A 195 1.28 7.82 5.83
C LEU A 195 2.55 8.65 5.67
N VAL A 196 3.14 8.68 4.47
CA VAL A 196 4.34 9.46 4.19
C VAL A 196 4.08 10.95 4.40
N LEU A 197 2.97 11.46 3.87
CA LEU A 197 2.59 12.87 4.03
C LEU A 197 2.39 13.22 5.50
N THR A 198 1.74 12.36 6.29
CA THR A 198 1.52 12.61 7.72
C THR A 198 2.83 12.63 8.48
N ILE A 199 3.72 11.67 8.23
CA ILE A 199 5.03 11.60 8.89
C ILE A 199 5.85 12.85 8.56
N LEU A 200 6.01 13.17 7.28
CA LEU A 200 6.79 14.34 6.85
C LEU A 200 6.17 15.65 7.36
N SER A 201 4.85 15.82 7.25
CA SER A 201 4.15 17.00 7.77
C SER A 201 4.30 17.13 9.28
N SER A 202 4.24 16.01 10.02
CA SER A 202 4.42 16.02 11.46
C SER A 202 5.84 16.42 11.87
N ILE A 203 6.86 15.96 11.14
CA ILE A 203 8.26 16.34 11.39
C ILE A 203 8.42 17.85 11.19
N VAL A 204 7.96 18.37 10.06
CA VAL A 204 8.05 19.80 9.74
C VAL A 204 7.25 20.64 10.75
N GLY A 205 6.01 20.24 11.04
CA GLY A 205 5.14 20.95 11.97
C GLY A 205 5.65 20.96 13.41
N VAL A 206 6.16 19.83 13.90
CA VAL A 206 6.78 19.73 15.23
C VAL A 206 8.07 20.55 15.29
N ALA A 207 8.91 20.49 14.24
CA ALA A 207 10.13 21.30 14.20
C ALA A 207 9.83 22.80 14.18
N ALA A 208 8.90 23.24 13.32
CA ALA A 208 8.47 24.64 13.25
C ALA A 208 7.86 25.10 14.58
N GLY A 209 6.96 24.31 15.18
CA GLY A 209 6.36 24.60 16.47
C GLY A 209 7.38 24.64 17.62
N ALA A 210 8.38 23.76 17.61
CA ALA A 210 9.45 23.77 18.60
C ALA A 210 10.34 25.02 18.47
N VAL A 211 10.69 25.43 17.26
CA VAL A 211 11.43 26.67 16.99
C VAL A 211 10.63 27.88 17.47
N GLN A 212 9.34 27.94 17.12
CA GLN A 212 8.42 28.99 17.55
C GLN A 212 8.34 29.11 19.07
N GLY A 213 8.18 27.96 19.77
CA GLY A 213 8.09 27.92 21.23
C GLY A 213 9.41 28.18 21.96
N TYR A 214 10.56 27.85 21.35
CA TYR A 214 11.87 28.05 21.98
C TYR A 214 12.35 29.51 21.92
N PHE A 215 12.26 30.15 20.75
CA PHE A 215 12.73 31.53 20.57
C PHE A 215 11.70 32.57 20.99
N GLY A 216 10.40 32.30 20.80
CA GLY A 216 9.32 33.22 21.14
C GLY A 216 9.42 34.59 20.45
N GLY A 217 8.59 35.54 20.91
CA GLY A 217 8.67 36.94 20.48
C GLY A 217 8.40 37.16 19.00
N TRP A 218 9.35 37.74 18.27
CA TRP A 218 9.13 38.15 16.87
C TRP A 218 9.07 36.97 15.89
N VAL A 219 9.76 35.85 16.20
CA VAL A 219 9.68 34.61 15.41
C VAL A 219 8.26 34.04 15.46
N ASP A 220 7.66 34.04 16.65
CA ASP A 220 6.27 33.62 16.89
C ASP A 220 5.25 34.49 16.13
N LEU A 221 5.37 35.81 16.27
CA LEU A 221 4.54 36.77 15.56
C LEU A 221 4.61 36.60 14.03
N LEU A 222 5.80 36.39 13.47
CA LEU A 222 5.98 36.25 12.03
C LEU A 222 5.33 34.97 11.49
N PHE A 223 5.54 33.82 12.16
CA PHE A 223 4.94 32.55 11.75
C PHE A 223 3.42 32.54 11.92
N GLN A 224 2.91 33.12 13.01
CA GLN A 224 1.47 33.27 13.20
C GLN A 224 0.85 34.09 12.07
N ARG A 225 1.48 35.22 11.70
CA ARG A 225 0.96 36.09 10.64
C ARG A 225 1.03 35.47 9.26
N PHE A 226 2.05 34.66 8.99
CA PHE A 226 2.10 33.85 7.77
C PHE A 226 0.93 32.86 7.69
N ILE A 227 0.64 32.13 8.77
CA ILE A 227 -0.46 31.16 8.82
C ILE A 227 -1.82 31.85 8.65
N GLU A 228 -2.00 33.02 9.25
CA GLU A 228 -3.23 33.81 9.07
C GLU A 228 -3.42 34.26 7.63
N ILE A 229 -2.36 34.75 6.95
CA ILE A 229 -2.43 35.12 5.53
C ILE A 229 -2.77 33.89 4.69
N TRP A 230 -2.11 32.76 4.94
CA TRP A 230 -2.36 31.52 4.21
C TRP A 230 -3.80 31.03 4.36
N ASN A 231 -4.34 31.02 5.58
CA ASN A 231 -5.72 30.63 5.86
C ASN A 231 -6.76 31.66 5.38
N SER A 232 -6.34 32.90 5.10
CA SER A 232 -7.20 33.92 4.51
C SER A 232 -7.43 33.72 3.01
N ILE A 233 -6.63 32.88 2.34
CA ILE A 233 -6.82 32.56 0.92
C ILE A 233 -8.00 31.58 0.79
N PRO A 234 -9.06 31.91 0.03
CA PRO A 234 -10.19 31.02 -0.16
C PRO A 234 -9.78 29.73 -0.87
N SER A 235 -9.97 28.59 -0.23
CA SER A 235 -9.61 27.26 -0.78
C SER A 235 -10.32 26.98 -2.11
N LEU A 236 -11.57 27.43 -2.26
CA LEU A 236 -12.34 27.28 -3.49
C LEU A 236 -11.68 27.97 -4.70
N TYR A 237 -11.10 29.16 -4.51
CA TYR A 237 -10.45 29.90 -5.60
C TYR A 237 -9.18 29.19 -6.09
N LEU A 238 -8.38 28.64 -5.18
CA LEU A 238 -7.18 27.86 -5.55
C LEU A 238 -7.55 26.59 -6.31
N LEU A 239 -8.60 25.88 -5.87
CA LEU A 239 -9.07 24.68 -6.55
C LEU A 239 -9.53 24.98 -7.99
N LEU A 240 -10.29 26.06 -8.18
CA LEU A 240 -10.84 26.46 -9.48
C LEU A 240 -9.78 26.81 -10.53
N ILE A 241 -8.63 27.35 -10.09
CA ILE A 241 -7.53 27.74 -11.00
C ILE A 241 -6.68 26.52 -11.40
N ILE A 242 -6.60 25.51 -10.54
CA ILE A 242 -5.74 24.32 -10.73
C ILE A 242 -6.47 23.18 -11.43
N SER A 243 -7.79 23.07 -11.24
CA SER A 243 -8.66 22.08 -11.89
C SER A 243 -8.97 22.44 -13.35
#